data_AF-A0A2D4LVW6-F1
#
_entry.id   AF-A0A2D4LVW6-F1
#
_cell.length_a   1.000
_cell.length_b   1.000
_cell.length_c   1.000
_cell.angle_alpha   90.00
_cell.angle_beta   90.00
_cell.angle_gamma   90.00
#
_symmetry.space_group_name_H-M   'P 1'
#
loop_
_entity.id
_entity.type
_entity.pdbx_description
1 polymer ?
#
loop_
_entity_poly.entity_id
_entity_poly.type
_entity_poly.pdbx_seq_one_letter_code
_entity_poly.pdbx_strand_id
1 'polypeptide(L)'
;NQQLPATCGARQLSKLKRFLTTLQQFGNDISPEIGEKVRTLVLALVNSTVTIEEFHCKLQEATNFPLRPFVIPFLKANLPLLQRELLHCARAAKQTPSQYLAQHEHILLNTNTASPADSSELL
;
A
#
# COMPACT_ATOMS: atom_id res chain seq x y z
N ASN A 1 24.83 -18.14 13.53
CA ASN A 1 24.42 -18.38 12.13
C ASN A 1 22.92 -18.66 12.03
N GLN A 2 22.06 -17.67 12.33
CA GLN A 2 20.62 -17.76 12.01
C GLN A 2 20.35 -16.83 10.82
N GLN A 3 20.64 -17.33 9.62
CA GLN A 3 20.09 -16.74 8.40
C GLN A 3 18.58 -16.95 8.45
N LEU A 4 17.86 -15.91 8.88
CA LEU A 4 16.45 -15.75 8.54
C LEU A 4 16.30 -15.93 7.02
N PRO A 5 15.24 -16.59 6.52
CA PRO A 5 15.00 -16.70 5.08
C PRO A 5 14.71 -15.30 4.51
N ALA A 6 15.78 -14.60 4.14
CA ALA A 6 15.80 -13.21 3.67
C ALA A 6 14.99 -12.97 2.39
N THR A 7 14.54 -14.05 1.74
CA THR A 7 13.75 -14.02 0.51
C THR A 7 12.24 -14.08 0.75
N CYS A 8 11.78 -14.28 1.99
CA CYS A 8 10.34 -14.29 2.30
C CYS A 8 9.79 -12.86 2.34
N GLY A 9 10.44 -11.95 3.06
CA GLY A 9 9.97 -10.57 3.25
C GLY A 9 9.75 -9.82 1.93
N ALA A 10 10.75 -9.81 1.04
CA ALA A 10 10.67 -9.10 -0.24
C ALA A 10 9.52 -9.61 -1.14
N ARG A 11 9.30 -10.92 -1.20
CA ARG A 11 8.20 -11.52 -1.99
C ARG A 11 6.83 -11.24 -1.39
N GLN A 12 6.72 -11.24 -0.06
CA GLN A 12 5.50 -10.86 0.65
C GLN A 12 5.14 -9.39 0.40
N LEU A 13 6.14 -8.50 0.45
CA LEU A 13 6.00 -7.08 0.10
C LEU A 13 5.52 -6.88 -1.33
N SER A 14 6.04 -7.63 -2.31
CA SER A 14 5.56 -7.58 -3.69
C SER A 14 4.08 -7.98 -3.79
N LYS A 15 3.64 -9.00 -3.04
CA LYS A 15 2.23 -9.42 -3.00
C LYS A 15 1.34 -8.35 -2.38
N LEU A 16 1.80 -7.72 -1.29
CA LEU A 16 1.05 -6.63 -0.64
C LEU A 16 0.91 -5.43 -1.59
N LYS A 17 2.00 -4.99 -2.22
CA LYS A 17 1.95 -3.90 -3.22
C LYS A 17 0.97 -4.23 -4.35
N ARG A 18 1.07 -5.44 -4.94
CA ARG A 18 0.13 -5.91 -5.97
C ARG A 18 -1.32 -5.89 -5.48
N PHE A 19 -1.57 -6.32 -4.24
CA PHE A 19 -2.89 -6.31 -3.63
C PHE A 19 -3.43 -4.87 -3.48
N LEU A 20 -2.63 -3.95 -2.95
CA LEU A 20 -3.02 -2.54 -2.79
C LEU A 20 -3.31 -1.86 -4.13
N THR A 21 -2.47 -2.07 -5.15
CA THR A 21 -2.71 -1.55 -6.50
C THR A 21 -3.97 -2.12 -7.13
N THR A 22 -4.20 -3.43 -6.96
CA THR A 22 -5.42 -4.09 -7.48
C THR A 22 -6.66 -3.55 -6.78
N LEU A 23 -6.57 -3.30 -5.47
CA LEU A 23 -7.66 -2.73 -4.70
C LEU A 23 -7.96 -1.30 -5.11
N GLN A 24 -6.92 -0.50 -5.36
CA GLN A 24 -7.06 0.86 -5.88
C GLN A 24 -7.74 0.88 -7.25
N GLN A 25 -7.29 0.00 -8.16
CA GLN A 25 -7.89 -0.14 -9.48
C GLN A 25 -9.36 -0.56 -9.38
N PHE A 26 -9.64 -1.56 -8.53
CA PHE A 26 -11.02 -2.00 -8.25
C PHE A 26 -11.91 -0.87 -7.74
N GLY A 27 -11.40 -0.02 -6.84
CA GLY A 27 -12.13 1.16 -6.38
C GLY A 27 -12.43 2.14 -7.52
N ASN A 28 -11.44 2.43 -8.36
CA ASN A 28 -11.59 3.32 -9.52
C ASN A 28 -12.56 2.76 -10.57
N ASP A 29 -12.56 1.44 -10.80
CA ASP A 29 -13.47 0.77 -11.74
C ASP A 29 -14.94 0.84 -11.28
N ILE A 30 -15.18 0.90 -9.96
CA ILE A 30 -16.53 1.16 -9.42
C ILE A 30 -16.89 2.63 -9.62
N SER A 31 -16.07 3.55 -9.10
CA SER A 31 -16.26 5.01 -9.22
C SER A 31 -15.01 5.75 -8.76
N PRO A 32 -14.70 6.94 -9.32
CA PRO A 32 -13.55 7.73 -8.89
C PRO A 32 -13.62 8.10 -7.39
N GLU A 33 -14.81 8.34 -6.85
CA GLU A 33 -15.01 8.63 -5.42
C GLU A 33 -14.69 7.43 -4.53
N ILE A 34 -15.01 6.21 -4.98
CA ILE A 34 -14.67 4.97 -4.28
C ILE A 34 -13.15 4.76 -4.35
N GLY A 35 -12.54 4.99 -5.50
CA GLY A 35 -11.10 4.97 -5.68
C GLY A 35 -10.37 5.87 -4.67
N GLU A 36 -10.85 7.09 -4.47
CA GLU A 36 -10.29 7.99 -3.46
C GLU A 36 -10.46 7.44 -2.04
N LYS A 37 -11.64 6.92 -1.69
CA LYS A 37 -11.90 6.27 -0.39
C LYS A 37 -10.95 5.10 -0.14
N VAL A 38 -10.74 4.23 -1.14
CA VAL A 38 -9.81 3.10 -1.06
C VAL A 38 -8.40 3.60 -0.79
N ARG A 39 -7.95 4.64 -1.52
CA ARG A 39 -6.64 5.26 -1.32
C ARG A 39 -6.48 5.70 0.13
N THR A 40 -7.40 6.53 0.65
CA THR A 40 -7.37 7.04 2.02
C THR A 40 -7.34 5.92 3.06
N LEU A 41 -8.11 4.85 2.85
CA LEU A 41 -8.13 3.69 3.73
C LEU A 41 -6.78 2.96 3.75
N VAL A 42 -6.15 2.78 2.59
CA VAL A 42 -4.82 2.14 2.51
C VAL A 42 -3.79 2.98 3.26
N LEU A 43 -3.81 4.29 3.09
CA LEU A 43 -2.95 5.22 3.82
C LEU A 43 -3.13 5.16 5.33
N ALA A 44 -4.38 5.22 5.77
CA ALA A 44 -4.71 5.13 7.18
C ALA A 44 -4.24 3.78 7.76
N LEU A 45 -4.31 2.69 6.99
CA LEU A 45 -3.85 1.37 7.41
C LEU A 45 -2.33 1.33 7.60
N VAL A 46 -1.57 1.88 6.65
CA VAL A 46 -0.10 1.89 6.72
C VAL A 46 0.41 2.80 7.84
N ASN A 47 -0.26 3.94 8.06
CA ASN A 47 0.02 4.85 9.17
C ASN A 47 -0.45 4.32 10.54
N SER A 48 -1.04 3.12 10.61
CA SER A 48 -1.65 2.57 11.83
C SER A 48 -2.73 3.47 12.43
N THR A 49 -3.37 4.32 11.60
CA THR A 49 -4.50 5.16 11.97
C THR A 49 -5.79 4.36 12.06
N VAL A 50 -5.95 3.36 11.18
CA VAL A 50 -7.05 2.38 11.25
C VAL A 50 -6.50 0.98 11.44
N THR A 51 -7.25 0.15 12.16
CA THR A 51 -6.92 -1.26 12.32
C THR A 51 -7.24 -2.05 11.04
N ILE A 52 -6.65 -3.24 10.89
CA ILE A 52 -6.92 -4.12 9.74
C ILE A 52 -8.40 -4.52 9.66
N GLU A 53 -9.04 -4.69 10.83
CA GLU A 53 -10.46 -5.04 10.94
C GLU A 53 -11.36 -3.88 10.51
N GLU A 54 -11.05 -2.65 10.95
CA GLU A 54 -11.74 -1.45 10.48
C GLU A 54 -11.51 -1.20 8.99
N PHE A 55 -10.28 -1.35 8.51
CA PHE A 55 -9.97 -1.21 7.08
C PHE A 55 -10.83 -2.18 6.26
N HIS A 56 -10.89 -3.45 6.66
CA HIS A 56 -11.72 -4.45 5.99
C HIS A 56 -13.20 -4.08 6.00
N CYS A 57 -13.74 -3.65 7.15
CA CYS A 57 -15.14 -3.23 7.27
C CYS A 57 -15.45 -2.01 6.39
N LYS A 58 -14.70 -0.93 6.53
CA LYS A 58 -14.90 0.32 5.77
C LYS A 58 -14.74 0.12 4.27
N LEU A 59 -13.82 -0.74 3.87
CA LEU A 59 -13.60 -1.07 2.47
C LEU A 59 -14.80 -1.84 1.90
N GLN A 60 -15.34 -2.80 2.64
CA GLN A 60 -16.54 -3.53 2.27
C GLN A 60 -17.77 -2.62 2.21
N GLU A 61 -17.94 -1.71 3.17
CA GLU A 61 -19.03 -0.72 3.17
C GLU A 61 -18.94 0.25 2.00
N ALA A 62 -17.74 0.75 1.70
CA ALA A 62 -17.53 1.65 0.57
C ALA A 62 -17.80 0.94 -0.76
N THR A 63 -17.18 -0.22 -0.98
CA THR A 63 -17.26 -0.94 -2.27
C THR A 63 -18.52 -1.80 -2.42
N ASN A 64 -19.32 -1.94 -1.36
CA ASN A 64 -20.44 -2.90 -1.27
C ASN A 64 -20.04 -4.34 -1.64
N PHE A 65 -18.75 -4.68 -1.52
CA PHE A 65 -18.21 -5.95 -1.97
C PHE A 65 -17.69 -6.77 -0.79
N PRO A 66 -18.16 -8.02 -0.59
CA PRO A 66 -17.68 -8.86 0.49
C PRO A 66 -16.24 -9.30 0.22
N LEU A 67 -15.30 -8.81 1.03
CA LEU A 67 -13.92 -9.25 0.96
C LEU A 67 -13.76 -10.68 1.51
N ARG A 68 -12.80 -11.40 0.95
CA ARG A 68 -12.56 -12.79 1.34
C ARG A 68 -11.93 -12.86 2.75
N PRO A 69 -12.30 -13.85 3.59
CA PRO A 69 -11.85 -13.93 4.99
C PRO A 69 -10.33 -14.09 5.16
N PHE A 70 -9.61 -14.50 4.11
CA PHE A 70 -8.15 -14.59 4.14
C PHE A 70 -7.43 -13.23 4.07
N VAL A 71 -8.14 -12.14 3.75
CA VAL A 71 -7.52 -10.81 3.59
C VAL A 71 -6.99 -10.27 4.92
N ILE A 72 -7.71 -10.49 6.02
CA ILE A 72 -7.30 -10.06 7.36
C ILE A 72 -5.98 -10.73 7.79
N PRO A 73 -5.84 -12.07 7.80
CA PRO A 73 -4.57 -12.71 8.16
C PRO A 73 -3.46 -12.39 7.16
N PHE A 74 -3.79 -12.19 5.88
CA PHE A 74 -2.83 -11.72 4.87
C PHE A 74 -2.28 -10.34 5.23
N LEU A 75 -3.13 -9.35 5.52
CA LEU A 75 -2.68 -8.01 5.92
C LEU A 75 -1.89 -8.04 7.23
N LYS A 76 -2.34 -8.83 8.23
CA LYS A 76 -1.63 -8.99 9.52
C LYS A 76 -0.20 -9.52 9.33
N ALA A 77 0.00 -10.47 8.42
CA ALA A 77 1.33 -11.02 8.14
C ALA A 77 2.23 -10.07 7.32
N ASN A 78 1.66 -9.23 6.46
CA ASN A 78 2.42 -8.41 5.52
C ASN A 78 2.65 -6.97 5.99
N LEU A 79 1.75 -6.37 6.78
CA LEU A 79 1.90 -5.01 7.29
C LEU A 79 3.21 -4.75 8.05
N PRO A 80 3.64 -5.58 9.01
CA PRO A 80 4.88 -5.31 9.74
C PRO A 80 6.11 -5.34 8.80
N LEU A 81 6.06 -6.10 7.71
CA LEU A 81 7.12 -6.09 6.69
C LEU A 81 7.14 -4.77 5.93
N LEU A 82 5.95 -4.26 5.55
CA LEU A 82 5.82 -2.96 4.89
C LEU A 82 6.30 -1.82 5.79
N GLN A 83 5.89 -1.80 7.06
CA GLN A 83 6.32 -0.79 8.02
C GLN A 83 7.83 -0.79 8.21
N ARG A 84 8.46 -1.97 8.24
CA ARG A 84 9.92 -2.09 8.36
C ARG A 84 10.65 -1.53 7.15
N GLU A 85 10.21 -1.85 5.94
CA GLU A 85 10.79 -1.29 4.70
C GLU A 85 10.58 0.23 4.63
N LEU A 86 9.36 0.68 4.91
CA LEU A 86 9.00 2.09 4.89
C LEU A 86 9.83 2.88 5.92
N LEU A 87 10.05 2.33 7.11
CA LEU A 87 10.96 2.92 8.11
C LEU A 87 12.40 2.99 7.59
N HIS A 88 12.87 1.97 6.87
CA HIS A 88 14.20 1.96 6.27
C HIS A 88 14.35 3.05 5.20
N CYS A 89 13.38 3.16 4.30
CA CYS A 89 13.34 4.18 3.26
C CYS A 89 13.22 5.59 3.85
N ALA A 90 12.35 5.80 4.83
CA ALA A 90 12.18 7.08 5.51
C ALA A 90 13.49 7.52 6.19
N ARG A 91 14.19 6.59 6.86
CA ARG A 91 15.52 6.87 7.43
C ARG A 91 16.55 7.24 6.35
N ALA A 92 16.58 6.53 5.23
CA ALA A 92 17.46 6.86 4.11
C ALA A 92 17.16 8.25 3.52
N ALA A 93 15.87 8.62 3.45
CA ALA A 93 15.40 9.93 3.02
C ALA A 93 15.49 11.03 4.10
N LYS A 94 15.97 10.71 5.32
CA LYS A 94 15.99 11.62 6.49
C LYS A 94 14.61 12.20 6.85
N GLN A 95 13.54 11.48 6.57
CA GLN A 95 12.16 11.87 6.84
C GLN A 95 11.49 10.92 7.85
N THR A 96 10.35 11.34 8.40
CA THR A 96 9.52 10.44 9.21
C THR A 96 8.77 9.45 8.29
N PRO A 97 8.41 8.26 8.79
CA PRO A 97 7.60 7.28 8.05
C PRO A 97 6.36 7.91 7.40
N SER A 98 5.63 8.72 8.16
CA SER A 98 4.42 9.38 7.67
C SER A 98 4.69 10.42 6.58
N GLN A 99 5.80 11.18 6.66
CA GLN A 99 6.20 12.11 5.60
C GLN A 99 6.63 11.37 4.33
N TYR A 100 7.48 10.35 4.48
CA TYR A 100 7.94 9.57 3.35
C TYR A 100 6.76 8.90 2.64
N LEU A 101 5.81 8.35 3.41
CA LEU A 101 4.58 7.78 2.88
C LEU A 101 3.76 8.82 2.12
N ALA A 102 3.49 9.99 2.71
CA ALA A 102 2.71 11.04 2.04
C ALA A 102 3.35 11.50 0.72
N GLN A 103 4.69 11.55 0.65
CA GLN A 103 5.40 11.90 -0.58
C GLN A 103 5.48 10.76 -1.61
N HIS A 104 5.52 9.50 -1.16
CA HIS A 104 5.62 8.31 -2.01
C HIS A 104 4.29 7.56 -2.15
N GLU A 105 3.18 8.17 -1.74
CA GLU A 105 1.83 7.63 -1.80
C GLU A 105 1.47 7.19 -3.21
N HIS A 106 1.74 8.07 -4.18
CA HIS A 106 1.55 7.79 -5.58
C HIS A 106 2.42 6.60 -6.00
N ILE A 107 3.69 6.51 -5.60
CA ILE A 107 4.56 5.38 -6.00
C ILE A 107 4.06 4.02 -5.47
N LEU A 108 3.41 4.00 -4.29
CA LEU A 108 2.86 2.77 -3.72
C LEU A 108 1.53 2.32 -4.36
N LEU A 109 0.67 3.26 -4.75
CA LEU A 109 -0.69 2.96 -5.28
C LEU A 109 -0.85 3.19 -6.79
N ASN A 110 0.16 3.71 -7.50
CA ASN A 110 0.01 4.05 -8.91
C ASN A 110 -0.05 2.79 -9.78
N THR A 111 -1.21 2.55 -10.37
CA THR A 111 -1.45 1.61 -11.48
C THR A 111 -1.01 2.22 -12.82
N ASN A 112 0.08 2.99 -12.88
CA ASN A 112 0.59 3.41 -14.18
C ASN A 112 1.71 2.47 -14.60
N THR A 113 1.33 1.55 -15.49
CA THR A 113 2.16 1.09 -16.61
C THR A 113 3.27 2.08 -16.94
N ALA A 114 4.47 1.57 -17.17
CA ALA A 114 5.63 2.32 -17.62
C ALA A 114 5.28 3.55 -18.46
N SER A 115 5.73 4.71 -18.01
CA SER A 115 6.28 5.72 -18.91
C SER A 115 7.29 6.58 -18.13
N PRO A 116 8.60 6.46 -18.42
CA PRO A 116 9.54 7.53 -18.16
C PRO A 116 9.29 8.62 -19.22
N ALA A 117 8.37 9.53 -18.95
CA ALA A 117 8.22 10.80 -19.64
C ALA A 117 7.62 11.72 -18.58
N ASP A 118 8.30 12.72 -18.04
CA ASP A 118 9.03 13.76 -18.75
C ASP A 118 9.95 14.45 -17.73
N SER A 119 11.25 14.15 -17.75
CA SER A 119 12.27 14.87 -16.98
C SER A 119 13.63 14.65 -17.63
N SER A 120 13.84 15.33 -18.75
CA SER A 120 15.12 15.78 -19.28
C SER A 120 14.77 16.98 -20.16
N GLU A 121 14.72 18.19 -19.58
CA GLU A 121 15.84 19.15 -19.57
C GLU A 121 16.44 19.45 -20.96
N LEU A 122 16.53 20.76 -21.24
CA LEU A 122 17.55 21.44 -22.04
C LEU A 122 17.46 21.40 -23.58
N LEU A 123 16.81 22.42 -24.15
CA LEU A 123 17.46 23.52 -24.91
C LEU A 123 16.52 24.69 -25.16
#